data_AF-R9P5G3-F1
#
_entry.id   AF-R9P5G3-F1
#
_cell.length_a   1.000
_cell.length_b   1.000
_cell.length_c   1.000
_cell.angle_alpha   90.00
_cell.angle_beta   90.00
_cell.angle_gamma   90.00
#
_symmetry.space_group_name_H-M   'P 1'
#
loop_
_entity.id
_entity.type
_entity.pdbx_description
1 polymer ?
#
loop_
_entity_poly.entity_id
_entity_poly.type
_entity_poly.pdbx_seq_one_letter_code
_entity_poly.pdbx_strand_id
1 'polypeptide(L)'
;MTRLSSRAQLSEHQVHPDPSTTDPLLPASAPLPHQATPLHKAPRWWTSSSSSRSGHPNYGLHGPEPNNWAKLRHLYREELAEFFGTFLILIFGAGVECQVNLHYHSAATRDVAAYGSYFQGRLAWAAGVAMAVWVSGGISGGHCNPSVTVALALFRGFPWRKVVPFIIAQTLGATFASLLVYANNVTNIDRFQGAGIRTVKGPGSTAGFFFTLPAEELSYSSAFYSEFLATAILLFVVFALADTANLKPPKGTQPFAMFIVLLGIGASLGYNTGYAINGARDTGPRIALWMVGYGSDVWTHDGWYWLWNPWVSSVMGGAAGAAMYDAFLYTGQDSPFNRPKGVVRGAYEALVQNGDEEV
;
A
#
# COMPACT_ATOMS: atom_id res chain seq x y z
N MET A 1 -0.49 73.81 22.22
CA MET A 1 -0.86 72.42 21.89
C MET A 1 0.44 71.66 21.61
N THR A 2 1.32 71.48 22.60
CA THR A 2 1.33 70.44 23.64
C THR A 2 1.48 69.04 23.04
N ARG A 3 2.72 68.56 23.04
CA ARG A 3 3.17 67.21 22.67
C ARG A 3 2.78 66.20 23.76
N LEU A 4 2.10 65.12 23.37
CA LEU A 4 1.98 63.80 24.01
C LEU A 4 1.58 62.84 22.86
N SER A 5 2.02 61.60 22.67
CA SER A 5 2.89 60.69 23.40
C SER A 5 3.13 59.45 22.50
N SER A 6 4.17 58.66 22.82
CA SER A 6 4.25 57.20 22.62
C SER A 6 4.27 56.64 21.19
N ARG A 7 5.47 56.49 20.62
CA ARG A 7 5.81 55.26 19.87
C ARG A 7 6.77 54.46 20.75
N ALA A 8 6.25 53.42 21.40
CA ALA A 8 7.07 52.40 22.00
C ALA A 8 7.98 51.83 20.91
N GLN A 9 9.29 52.04 21.06
CA GLN A 9 10.29 51.31 20.29
C GLN A 9 10.19 49.85 20.75
N LEU A 10 9.70 48.98 19.88
CA LEU A 10 9.90 47.54 20.04
C LEU A 10 11.42 47.33 19.98
N SER A 11 12.01 46.90 21.09
CA SER A 11 13.45 46.59 21.14
C SER A 11 13.78 45.54 20.09
N GLU A 12 14.97 45.63 19.47
CA GLU A 12 15.48 44.67 18.47
C GLU A 12 15.42 43.20 18.92
N HIS A 13 15.26 42.94 20.22
CA HIS A 13 15.00 41.61 20.79
C HIS A 13 13.70 40.94 20.37
N GLN A 14 12.76 41.64 19.73
CA GLN A 14 11.52 41.05 19.21
C GLN A 14 11.56 40.73 17.71
N VAL A 15 12.66 41.05 17.02
CA VAL A 15 12.76 40.80 15.56
C VAL A 15 13.62 39.58 15.25
N HIS A 16 14.58 39.22 16.10
CA HIS A 16 15.33 37.97 15.96
C HIS A 16 15.68 37.38 17.34
N PRO A 17 15.12 36.21 17.72
CA PRO A 17 15.59 35.50 18.90
C PRO A 17 17.02 35.00 18.69
N ASP A 18 17.83 35.12 19.74
CA ASP A 18 19.21 34.68 19.83
C ASP A 18 19.30 33.16 19.57
N PRO A 19 20.06 32.70 18.55
CA PRO A 19 20.13 31.30 18.14
C PRO A 19 20.74 30.36 19.19
N SER A 20 21.26 30.89 20.31
CA SER A 20 21.86 30.12 21.39
C SER A 20 20.93 29.85 22.59
N THR A 21 19.70 30.38 22.61
CA THR A 21 18.82 30.32 23.81
C THR A 21 17.40 29.79 23.57
N THR A 22 17.08 29.32 22.38
CA THR A 22 15.84 28.58 22.12
C THR A 22 16.17 27.21 21.57
N ASP A 23 15.92 26.16 22.36
CA ASP A 23 15.80 24.82 21.80
C ASP A 23 14.77 24.90 20.67
N PRO A 24 15.12 24.48 19.44
CA PRO A 24 14.14 24.45 18.36
C PRO A 24 13.03 23.49 18.78
N LEU A 25 11.85 24.03 19.09
CA LEU A 25 10.62 23.25 19.09
C LEU A 25 10.36 22.81 17.65
N LEU A 26 11.00 21.70 17.25
CA LEU A 26 10.68 20.98 16.03
C LEU A 26 9.22 20.52 16.14
N PRO A 27 8.29 21.04 15.31
CA PRO A 27 6.96 20.48 15.24
C PRO A 27 7.09 19.15 14.49
N ALA A 28 7.13 18.05 15.25
CA ALA A 28 7.15 16.67 14.80
C ALA A 28 8.16 16.38 13.68
N SER A 29 9.45 16.36 14.05
CA SER A 29 10.41 15.47 13.38
C SER A 29 9.75 14.11 13.15
N ALA A 30 10.01 13.48 12.00
CA ALA A 30 9.83 12.03 11.91
C ALA A 30 10.45 11.47 13.18
N PRO A 31 9.70 10.72 13.99
CA PRO A 31 10.28 10.20 15.20
C PRO A 31 11.54 9.42 14.79
N LEU A 32 12.68 9.78 15.38
CA LEU A 32 14.01 9.22 15.11
C LEU A 32 13.90 7.68 15.07
N PRO A 33 14.71 6.90 14.36
CA PRO A 33 14.57 5.44 14.29
C PRO A 33 14.39 4.71 15.65
N HIS A 34 14.84 5.32 16.74
CA HIS A 34 14.63 4.87 18.13
C HIS A 34 13.34 5.43 18.80
N GLN A 35 12.83 6.59 18.36
CA GLN A 35 11.54 7.19 18.76
C GLN A 35 10.38 6.81 17.84
N ALA A 36 10.67 6.35 16.62
CA ALA A 36 9.72 5.74 15.70
C ALA A 36 9.15 4.63 16.54
N THR A 37 7.91 4.84 17.02
CA THR A 37 7.29 4.01 18.05
C THR A 37 7.72 2.58 17.77
N PRO A 38 8.51 1.93 18.65
CA PRO A 38 8.77 0.51 18.48
C PRO A 38 7.37 -0.08 18.33
N LEU A 39 7.02 -0.53 17.13
CA LEU A 39 5.63 -0.44 16.66
C LEU A 39 4.68 -1.34 17.46
N HIS A 40 5.21 -2.15 18.39
CA HIS A 40 4.70 -2.28 19.76
C HIS A 40 5.89 -2.59 20.69
N LYS A 41 5.90 -2.05 21.92
CA LYS A 41 6.66 -2.72 23.00
C LYS A 41 6.13 -4.16 23.07
N ALA A 42 7.02 -5.16 23.06
CA ALA A 42 6.62 -6.53 23.27
C ALA A 42 5.70 -6.57 24.51
N PRO A 43 4.48 -7.12 24.41
CA PRO A 43 3.57 -7.09 25.54
C PRO A 43 4.25 -7.76 26.73
N ARG A 44 3.99 -7.26 27.95
CA ARG A 44 4.77 -7.61 29.17
C ARG A 44 4.98 -9.12 29.41
N TRP A 45 4.11 -9.96 28.85
CA TRP A 45 4.19 -11.42 28.92
C TRP A 45 5.25 -12.06 28.00
N TRP A 46 5.79 -11.34 27.00
CA TRP A 46 6.76 -11.85 26.03
C TRP A 46 8.21 -11.73 26.53
N THR A 47 8.52 -10.73 27.35
CA THR A 47 9.90 -10.44 27.80
C THR A 47 10.37 -11.27 28.99
N SER A 48 9.62 -12.28 29.47
CA SER A 48 10.00 -13.01 30.69
C SER A 48 10.80 -14.30 30.48
N SER A 49 11.15 -14.70 29.25
CA SER A 49 11.92 -15.92 29.02
C SER A 49 13.40 -15.62 28.70
N SER A 50 14.17 -15.09 29.66
CA SER A 50 15.64 -15.30 29.75
C SER A 50 16.29 -14.45 30.85
N SER A 51 15.97 -14.69 32.12
CA SER A 51 16.93 -14.55 33.24
C SER A 51 16.22 -14.70 34.59
N SER A 52 16.15 -15.92 35.12
CA SER A 52 15.93 -16.13 36.55
C SER A 52 17.18 -16.76 37.16
N ARG A 53 18.19 -15.91 37.42
CA ARG A 53 19.28 -16.19 38.36
C ARG A 53 19.21 -15.18 39.51
N SER A 54 18.13 -15.21 40.28
CA SER A 54 18.11 -14.67 41.64
C SER A 54 16.88 -15.20 42.37
N GLY A 55 17.09 -15.84 43.52
CA GLY A 55 16.10 -16.57 44.30
C GLY A 55 15.20 -15.68 45.14
N HIS A 56 14.45 -14.77 44.50
CA HIS A 56 13.34 -14.07 45.16
C HIS A 56 11.99 -14.53 44.60
N PRO A 57 11.02 -14.90 45.46
CA PRO A 57 9.70 -15.29 44.99
C PRO A 57 8.94 -14.06 44.47
N ASN A 58 8.81 -13.94 43.15
CA ASN A 58 8.02 -12.89 42.50
C ASN A 58 6.52 -13.16 42.67
N TYR A 59 5.97 -12.83 43.83
CA TYR A 59 4.53 -12.68 44.01
C TYR A 59 4.10 -11.33 43.40
N GLY A 60 3.49 -11.34 42.20
CA GLY A 60 2.65 -10.22 41.76
C GLY A 60 2.80 -9.66 40.34
N LEU A 61 3.56 -10.26 39.42
CA LEU A 61 3.73 -9.71 38.05
C LEU A 61 3.09 -10.51 36.91
N HIS A 62 2.45 -11.64 37.21
CA HIS A 62 1.83 -12.48 36.18
C HIS A 62 0.35 -12.11 35.99
N GLY A 63 0.09 -11.19 35.06
CA GLY A 63 -1.24 -11.15 34.43
C GLY A 63 -1.53 -12.50 33.75
N PRO A 64 -2.81 -12.85 33.50
CA PRO A 64 -3.15 -14.11 32.86
C PRO A 64 -2.38 -14.28 31.54
N GLU A 65 -1.85 -15.47 31.28
CA GLU A 65 -1.21 -15.75 29.99
C GLU A 65 -2.21 -15.55 28.85
N PRO A 66 -1.79 -14.92 27.74
CA PRO A 66 -2.65 -14.80 26.57
C PRO A 66 -2.96 -16.18 25.98
N ASN A 67 -4.17 -16.33 25.46
CA ASN A 67 -4.55 -17.54 24.73
C ASN A 67 -3.71 -17.71 23.44
N ASN A 68 -3.74 -18.92 22.87
CA ASN A 68 -2.97 -19.25 21.67
C ASN A 68 -3.27 -18.33 20.49
N TRP A 69 -4.53 -17.87 20.36
CA TRP A 69 -4.93 -16.92 19.33
C TRP A 69 -4.23 -15.56 19.47
N ALA A 70 -4.17 -15.02 20.69
CA ALA A 70 -3.49 -13.77 20.95
C ALA A 70 -1.98 -13.87 20.70
N LYS A 71 -1.36 -15.02 20.99
CA LYS A 71 0.05 -15.32 20.67
C LYS A 71 0.27 -15.35 19.14
N LEU A 72 -0.55 -16.12 18.40
CA LEU A 72 -0.49 -16.20 16.93
C LEU A 72 -0.69 -14.84 16.25
N ARG A 73 -1.75 -14.13 16.64
CA ARG A 73 -2.07 -12.79 16.11
C ARG A 73 -0.97 -11.79 16.38
N HIS A 74 -0.24 -11.92 17.49
CA HIS A 74 0.90 -11.06 17.77
C HIS A 74 2.07 -11.36 16.81
N LEU A 75 2.35 -12.64 16.57
CA LEU A 75 3.46 -13.07 15.72
C LEU A 75 3.27 -12.70 14.25
N TYR A 76 2.06 -12.88 13.72
CA TYR A 76 1.72 -12.63 12.30
C TYR A 76 0.88 -11.37 12.09
N ARG A 77 0.96 -10.41 13.03
CA ARG A 77 0.05 -9.26 13.04
C ARG A 77 0.15 -8.43 11.76
N GLU A 78 1.36 -8.30 11.24
CA GLU A 78 1.64 -7.48 10.07
C GLU A 78 1.19 -8.19 8.79
N GLU A 79 1.45 -9.48 8.66
CA GLU A 79 0.96 -10.31 7.55
C GLU A 79 -0.57 -10.36 7.55
N LEU A 80 -1.21 -10.49 8.71
CA LEU A 80 -2.67 -10.42 8.81
C LEU A 80 -3.21 -9.04 8.39
N ALA A 81 -2.50 -7.96 8.72
CA ALA A 81 -2.87 -6.61 8.29
C ALA A 81 -2.75 -6.45 6.77
N GLU A 82 -1.67 -6.95 6.17
CA GLU A 82 -1.49 -6.97 4.71
C GLU A 82 -2.55 -7.83 4.00
N PHE A 83 -2.88 -8.99 4.57
CA PHE A 83 -3.97 -9.84 4.08
C PHE A 83 -5.30 -9.08 4.03
N PHE A 84 -5.73 -8.49 5.17
CA PHE A 84 -7.02 -7.79 5.22
C PHE A 84 -7.01 -6.47 4.45
N GLY A 85 -5.85 -5.80 4.35
CA GLY A 85 -5.70 -4.63 3.52
C GLY A 85 -5.92 -4.95 2.05
N THR A 86 -5.16 -5.90 1.48
CA THR A 86 -5.35 -6.31 0.08
C THR A 86 -6.70 -6.97 -0.17
N PHE A 87 -7.25 -7.69 0.82
CA PHE A 87 -8.63 -8.20 0.78
C PHE A 87 -9.64 -7.07 0.52
N LEU A 88 -9.56 -5.96 1.26
CA LEU A 88 -10.48 -4.83 1.07
C LEU A 88 -10.32 -4.16 -0.30
N ILE A 89 -9.09 -4.08 -0.83
CA ILE A 89 -8.87 -3.59 -2.20
C ILE A 89 -9.71 -4.42 -3.19
N LEU A 90 -9.72 -5.74 -3.06
CA LEU A 90 -10.41 -6.62 -4.01
C LEU A 90 -11.91 -6.77 -3.74
N ILE A 91 -12.35 -6.72 -2.48
CA ILE A 91 -13.78 -6.70 -2.15
C ILE A 91 -14.46 -5.51 -2.83
N PHE A 92 -13.87 -4.32 -2.71
CA PHE A 92 -14.42 -3.11 -3.32
C PHE A 92 -14.17 -3.09 -4.83
N GLY A 93 -12.95 -3.41 -5.25
CA GLY A 93 -12.53 -3.37 -6.64
C GLY A 93 -13.25 -4.37 -7.54
N ALA A 94 -13.11 -5.67 -7.28
CA ALA A 94 -13.81 -6.68 -8.08
C ALA A 94 -15.34 -6.61 -7.88
N GLY A 95 -15.78 -6.21 -6.67
CA GLY A 95 -17.19 -5.98 -6.37
C GLY A 95 -17.82 -4.92 -7.27
N VAL A 96 -17.17 -3.77 -7.45
CA VAL A 96 -17.68 -2.71 -8.33
C VAL A 96 -17.65 -3.12 -9.81
N GLU A 97 -16.65 -3.89 -10.25
CA GLU A 97 -16.64 -4.36 -11.64
C GLU A 97 -17.78 -5.34 -11.90
N CYS A 98 -18.08 -6.24 -10.97
CA CYS A 98 -19.26 -7.10 -11.06
C CYS A 98 -20.55 -6.26 -11.07
N GLN A 99 -20.66 -5.28 -10.16
CA GLN A 99 -21.83 -4.39 -10.07
C GLN A 99 -22.02 -3.56 -11.35
N VAL A 100 -20.97 -3.04 -11.99
CA VAL A 100 -21.14 -2.21 -13.18
C VAL A 100 -21.40 -3.07 -14.42
N ASN A 101 -20.85 -4.28 -14.48
CA ASN A 101 -20.82 -5.06 -15.72
C ASN A 101 -21.75 -6.29 -15.78
N LEU A 102 -22.36 -6.77 -14.69
CA LEU A 102 -23.20 -7.98 -14.72
C LEU A 102 -24.69 -7.75 -15.05
N HIS A 103 -25.10 -6.53 -15.40
CA HIS A 103 -26.53 -6.18 -15.59
C HIS A 103 -27.13 -6.48 -16.97
N TYR A 104 -26.54 -7.36 -17.76
CA TYR A 104 -27.06 -7.64 -19.10
C TYR A 104 -28.24 -8.60 -19.01
N HIS A 105 -29.40 -8.15 -19.50
CA HIS A 105 -30.52 -9.02 -19.87
C HIS A 105 -30.47 -9.22 -21.38
N SER A 106 -29.96 -10.38 -21.80
CA SER A 106 -29.89 -10.83 -23.19
C SER A 106 -28.86 -10.09 -24.06
N ALA A 107 -28.21 -10.84 -24.96
CA ALA A 107 -27.02 -10.47 -25.73
C ALA A 107 -27.19 -9.31 -26.75
N ALA A 108 -28.25 -8.51 -26.69
CA ALA A 108 -28.61 -7.56 -27.73
C ALA A 108 -28.76 -6.10 -27.28
N THR A 109 -28.84 -5.79 -25.98
CA THR A 109 -29.08 -4.39 -25.56
C THR A 109 -28.29 -4.02 -24.31
N ARG A 110 -27.28 -3.19 -24.51
CA ARG A 110 -26.48 -2.53 -23.48
C ARG A 110 -27.29 -1.35 -22.94
N ASP A 111 -27.95 -1.49 -21.79
CA ASP A 111 -28.33 -0.30 -21.01
C ASP A 111 -27.19 0.01 -20.01
N VAL A 112 -26.08 0.53 -20.56
CA VAL A 112 -24.83 0.84 -19.82
C VAL A 112 -25.06 1.86 -18.71
N ALA A 113 -26.22 2.53 -18.69
CA ALA A 113 -26.51 3.61 -17.77
C ALA A 113 -27.23 3.20 -16.48
N ALA A 114 -27.72 1.96 -16.34
CA ALA A 114 -28.65 1.65 -15.26
C ALA A 114 -28.02 1.60 -13.84
N TYR A 115 -26.75 1.20 -13.70
CA TYR A 115 -26.15 0.92 -12.37
C TYR A 115 -24.70 1.39 -12.15
N GLY A 116 -24.09 2.06 -13.14
CA GLY A 116 -22.80 2.76 -12.94
C GLY A 116 -22.01 3.04 -14.20
N SER A 117 -20.80 3.58 -14.03
CA SER A 117 -19.89 3.94 -15.13
C SER A 117 -18.44 3.56 -14.80
N TYR A 118 -17.54 3.68 -15.78
CA TYR A 118 -16.10 3.51 -15.58
C TYR A 118 -15.58 4.34 -14.39
N PHE A 119 -16.05 5.58 -14.25
CA PHE A 119 -15.67 6.46 -13.16
C PHE A 119 -16.12 5.95 -11.78
N GLN A 120 -17.33 5.39 -11.67
CA GLN A 120 -17.79 4.73 -10.44
C GLN A 120 -16.87 3.56 -10.06
N GLY A 121 -16.42 2.79 -11.05
CA GLY A 121 -15.39 1.76 -10.85
C GLY A 121 -14.15 2.35 -10.17
N ARG A 122 -13.59 3.42 -10.75
CA ARG A 122 -12.36 4.05 -10.22
C ARG A 122 -12.55 4.63 -8.81
N LEU A 123 -13.71 5.20 -8.50
CA LEU A 123 -14.05 5.65 -7.14
C LEU A 123 -14.03 4.51 -6.12
N ALA A 124 -14.64 3.37 -6.45
CA ALA A 124 -14.68 2.23 -5.53
C ALA A 124 -13.30 1.55 -5.39
N TRP A 125 -12.51 1.44 -6.46
CA TRP A 125 -11.12 0.98 -6.37
C TRP A 125 -10.28 1.89 -5.46
N ALA A 126 -10.38 3.21 -5.64
CA ALA A 126 -9.70 4.18 -4.78
C ALA A 126 -10.15 4.09 -3.32
N ALA A 127 -11.45 3.92 -3.07
CA ALA A 127 -12.00 3.70 -1.74
C ALA A 127 -11.47 2.41 -1.10
N GLY A 128 -11.37 1.32 -1.86
CA GLY A 128 -10.78 0.06 -1.40
C GLY A 128 -9.34 0.23 -0.93
N VAL A 129 -8.52 1.00 -1.66
CA VAL A 129 -7.14 1.31 -1.25
C VAL A 129 -7.10 2.20 0.00
N ALA A 130 -7.96 3.21 0.10
CA ALA A 130 -8.05 4.03 1.30
C ALA A 130 -8.42 3.19 2.55
N MET A 131 -9.41 2.30 2.42
CA MET A 131 -9.81 1.38 3.49
C MET A 131 -8.67 0.42 3.87
N ALA A 132 -7.93 -0.08 2.87
CA ALA A 132 -6.76 -0.90 3.11
C ALA A 132 -5.73 -0.17 3.97
N VAL A 133 -5.42 1.10 3.66
CA VAL A 133 -4.47 1.91 4.44
C VAL A 133 -4.99 2.19 5.85
N TRP A 134 -6.28 2.44 6.06
CA TRP A 134 -6.83 2.60 7.42
C TRP A 134 -6.70 1.32 8.24
N VAL A 135 -6.99 0.15 7.66
CA VAL A 135 -6.97 -1.13 8.37
C VAL A 135 -5.56 -1.63 8.67
N SER A 136 -4.61 -1.36 7.77
CA SER A 136 -3.27 -1.95 7.83
C SER A 136 -2.15 -0.96 8.15
N GLY A 137 -2.32 0.33 7.85
CA GLY A 137 -1.28 1.35 7.93
C GLY A 137 -0.65 1.51 9.31
N GLY A 138 -1.46 1.45 10.37
CA GLY A 138 -0.98 1.51 11.75
C GLY A 138 -0.37 0.20 12.30
N ILE A 139 -0.32 -0.86 11.48
CA ILE A 139 0.15 -2.19 11.89
C ILE A 139 1.36 -2.61 11.03
N SER A 140 1.18 -2.75 9.72
CA SER A 140 2.23 -3.22 8.80
C SER A 140 2.92 -2.09 8.03
N GLY A 141 2.42 -0.86 8.14
CA GLY A 141 2.74 0.24 7.22
C GLY A 141 1.80 0.30 6.01
N GLY A 142 0.93 -0.69 5.85
CA GLY A 142 -0.12 -0.72 4.83
C GLY A 142 0.41 -0.73 3.40
N HIS A 143 1.33 -1.64 3.10
CA HIS A 143 1.89 -1.76 1.76
C HIS A 143 0.82 -2.22 0.78
N CYS A 144 0.12 -3.30 1.13
CA CYS A 144 -0.97 -3.96 0.41
C CYS A 144 -0.67 -4.22 -1.09
N ASN A 145 0.61 -4.19 -1.47
CA ASN A 145 1.11 -4.16 -2.84
C ASN A 145 2.58 -4.65 -2.87
N PRO A 146 2.91 -5.68 -3.68
CA PRO A 146 4.28 -6.15 -3.84
C PRO A 146 5.25 -5.07 -4.36
N SER A 147 4.82 -4.23 -5.31
CA SER A 147 5.66 -3.14 -5.86
C SER A 147 6.03 -2.12 -4.79
N VAL A 148 5.07 -1.79 -3.90
CA VAL A 148 5.32 -0.91 -2.74
C VAL A 148 6.27 -1.58 -1.75
N THR A 149 6.05 -2.86 -1.45
CA THR A 149 6.90 -3.63 -0.53
C THR A 149 8.35 -3.70 -1.01
N VAL A 150 8.56 -3.97 -2.30
CA VAL A 150 9.90 -4.01 -2.91
C VAL A 150 10.53 -2.62 -2.95
N ALA A 151 9.80 -1.58 -3.33
CA ALA A 151 10.33 -0.21 -3.33
C ALA A 151 10.76 0.24 -1.93
N LEU A 152 9.97 -0.04 -0.88
CA LEU A 152 10.35 0.28 0.49
C LEU A 152 11.59 -0.53 0.96
N ALA A 153 11.75 -1.77 0.51
CA ALA A 153 12.96 -2.56 0.79
C ALA A 153 14.20 -1.98 0.09
N LEU A 154 14.04 -1.50 -1.14
CA LEU A 154 15.11 -0.85 -1.90
C LEU A 154 15.52 0.49 -1.28
N PHE A 155 14.57 1.37 -0.98
CA PHE A 155 14.83 2.79 -0.70
C PHE A 155 14.62 3.26 0.73
N ARG A 156 13.88 2.51 1.58
CA ARG A 156 13.47 2.95 2.94
C ARG A 156 13.80 1.97 4.07
N GLY A 157 14.58 0.93 3.78
CA GLY A 157 15.12 0.02 4.80
C GLY A 157 14.14 -1.08 5.23
N PHE A 158 13.04 -1.28 4.51
CA PHE A 158 12.13 -2.37 4.84
C PHE A 158 12.86 -3.73 4.82
N PRO A 159 12.77 -4.56 5.88
CA PRO A 159 13.58 -5.77 5.98
C PRO A 159 13.28 -6.77 4.86
N TRP A 160 14.30 -7.12 4.08
CA TRP A 160 14.18 -8.09 2.96
C TRP A 160 13.57 -9.43 3.38
N ARG A 161 13.85 -9.90 4.61
CA ARG A 161 13.27 -11.13 5.16
C ARG A 161 11.73 -11.10 5.28
N LYS A 162 11.11 -9.92 5.30
CA LYS A 162 9.65 -9.73 5.40
C LYS A 162 8.97 -9.55 4.04
N VAL A 163 9.73 -9.32 2.98
CA VAL A 163 9.19 -9.07 1.63
C VAL A 163 8.33 -10.24 1.15
N VAL A 164 8.87 -11.46 1.21
CA VAL A 164 8.14 -12.66 0.75
C VAL A 164 6.90 -12.96 1.63
N PRO A 165 6.99 -12.97 2.98
CA PRO A 165 5.80 -13.11 3.83
C PRO A 165 4.69 -12.10 3.53
N PHE A 166 5.04 -10.82 3.32
CA PHE A 166 4.09 -9.77 2.98
C PHE A 166 3.41 -10.06 1.64
N ILE A 167 4.19 -10.39 0.61
CA ILE A 167 3.67 -10.73 -0.72
C ILE A 167 2.69 -11.91 -0.65
N ILE A 168 3.05 -12.98 0.07
CA ILE A 168 2.18 -14.14 0.25
C ILE A 168 0.87 -13.71 0.92
N ALA A 169 0.93 -12.92 1.99
CA ALA A 169 -0.24 -12.46 2.70
C ALA A 169 -1.16 -11.58 1.82
N GLN A 170 -0.58 -10.65 1.05
CA GLN A 170 -1.29 -9.80 0.10
C GLN A 170 -2.01 -10.64 -0.97
N THR A 171 -1.31 -11.60 -1.58
CA THR A 171 -1.88 -12.48 -2.62
C THR A 171 -2.99 -13.35 -2.06
N LEU A 172 -2.83 -13.91 -0.85
CA LEU A 172 -3.89 -14.66 -0.19
C LEU A 172 -5.11 -13.78 0.13
N GLY A 173 -4.90 -12.56 0.62
CA GLY A 173 -5.97 -11.60 0.88
C GLY A 173 -6.79 -11.29 -0.37
N ALA A 174 -6.10 -11.00 -1.48
CA ALA A 174 -6.71 -10.79 -2.79
C ALA A 174 -7.49 -12.03 -3.26
N THR A 175 -6.92 -13.23 -3.12
CA THR A 175 -7.55 -14.50 -3.51
C THR A 175 -8.87 -14.71 -2.77
N PHE A 176 -8.86 -14.58 -1.44
CA PHE A 176 -10.04 -14.78 -0.61
C PHE A 176 -11.14 -13.75 -0.91
N ALA A 177 -10.77 -12.48 -1.10
CA ALA A 177 -11.72 -11.45 -1.49
C ALA A 177 -12.38 -11.76 -2.83
N SER A 178 -11.61 -12.18 -3.84
CA SER A 178 -12.15 -12.53 -5.15
C SER A 178 -13.07 -13.75 -5.11
N LEU A 179 -12.76 -14.76 -4.29
CA LEU A 179 -13.67 -15.90 -4.06
C LEU A 179 -15.01 -15.44 -3.45
N LEU A 180 -14.99 -14.51 -2.49
CA LEU A 180 -16.21 -13.98 -1.89
C LEU A 180 -17.01 -13.11 -2.87
N VAL A 181 -16.34 -12.27 -3.66
CA VAL A 181 -17.01 -11.48 -4.71
C VAL A 181 -17.64 -12.40 -5.75
N TYR A 182 -16.93 -13.45 -6.18
CA TYR A 182 -17.45 -14.45 -7.10
C TYR A 182 -18.66 -15.17 -6.49
N ALA A 183 -18.56 -15.65 -5.25
CA ALA A 183 -19.67 -16.32 -4.57
C ALA A 183 -20.91 -15.42 -4.45
N ASN A 184 -20.72 -14.13 -4.16
CA ASN A 184 -21.80 -13.15 -4.11
C ASN A 184 -22.46 -12.91 -5.47
N ASN A 185 -21.74 -13.11 -6.57
CA ASN A 185 -22.18 -12.78 -7.92
C ASN A 185 -22.40 -14.00 -8.84
N VAL A 186 -22.22 -15.23 -8.35
CA VAL A 186 -22.22 -16.45 -9.20
C VAL A 186 -23.49 -16.59 -10.04
N THR A 187 -24.66 -16.32 -9.46
CA THR A 187 -25.95 -16.34 -10.16
C THR A 187 -26.01 -15.32 -11.30
N ASN A 188 -25.43 -14.13 -11.09
CA ASN A 188 -25.40 -13.09 -12.11
C ASN A 188 -24.36 -13.40 -13.19
N ILE A 189 -23.22 -13.98 -12.82
CA ILE A 189 -22.20 -14.48 -13.75
C ILE A 189 -22.81 -15.57 -14.64
N ASP A 190 -23.56 -16.52 -14.08
CA ASP A 190 -24.24 -17.57 -14.85
C ASP A 190 -25.30 -17.02 -15.80
N ARG A 191 -26.03 -15.98 -15.38
CA ARG A 191 -27.00 -15.29 -16.26
C ARG A 191 -26.32 -14.51 -17.38
N PHE A 192 -25.17 -13.90 -17.09
CA PHE A 192 -24.44 -13.05 -18.02
C PHE A 192 -23.65 -13.86 -19.06
N GLN A 193 -22.86 -14.85 -18.59
CA GLN A 193 -21.94 -15.62 -19.42
C GLN A 193 -22.52 -16.96 -19.88
N GLY A 194 -23.57 -17.45 -19.21
CA GLY A 194 -24.12 -18.79 -19.37
C GLY A 194 -23.70 -19.72 -18.23
N ALA A 195 -24.61 -20.60 -17.82
CA ALA A 195 -24.38 -21.52 -16.72
C ALA A 195 -23.18 -22.43 -17.00
N GLY A 196 -22.21 -22.45 -16.08
CA GLY A 196 -21.00 -23.27 -16.19
C GLY A 196 -19.96 -22.78 -17.21
N ILE A 197 -20.18 -21.63 -17.88
CA ILE A 197 -19.22 -21.05 -18.82
C ILE A 197 -18.31 -20.09 -18.06
N ARG A 198 -16.99 -20.36 -18.09
CA ARG A 198 -15.95 -19.57 -17.41
C ARG A 198 -14.77 -19.33 -18.34
N THR A 199 -14.88 -18.34 -19.21
CA THR A 199 -13.83 -17.96 -20.17
C THR A 199 -13.04 -16.74 -19.70
N VAL A 200 -11.77 -16.67 -20.09
CA VAL A 200 -10.87 -15.56 -19.76
C VAL A 200 -10.93 -14.44 -20.80
N LYS A 201 -11.06 -14.80 -22.07
CA LYS A 201 -11.16 -13.87 -23.20
C LYS A 201 -12.39 -14.15 -24.05
N GLY A 202 -12.71 -13.18 -24.90
CA GLY A 202 -13.80 -13.25 -25.86
C GLY A 202 -15.11 -12.63 -25.37
N PRO A 203 -16.12 -12.56 -26.25
CA PRO A 203 -17.42 -11.97 -25.93
C PRO A 203 -18.05 -12.63 -24.70
N GLY A 204 -18.51 -11.83 -23.75
CA GLY A 204 -19.14 -12.32 -22.52
C GLY A 204 -18.16 -12.87 -21.46
N SER A 205 -16.85 -12.75 -21.65
CA SER A 205 -15.88 -13.05 -20.59
C SER A 205 -16.12 -12.17 -19.36
N THR A 206 -16.09 -12.77 -18.18
CA THR A 206 -16.21 -12.10 -16.87
C THR A 206 -14.89 -12.04 -16.10
N ALA A 207 -13.82 -12.65 -16.63
CA ALA A 207 -12.53 -12.70 -15.93
C ALA A 207 -11.93 -11.31 -15.69
N GLY A 208 -12.13 -10.39 -16.64
CA GLY A 208 -11.70 -8.99 -16.56
C GLY A 208 -12.35 -8.18 -15.43
N PHE A 209 -13.38 -8.71 -14.76
CA PHE A 209 -13.97 -8.07 -13.58
C PHE A 209 -13.12 -8.29 -12.32
N PHE A 210 -12.23 -9.26 -12.34
CA PHE A 210 -11.45 -9.70 -11.17
C PHE A 210 -9.98 -9.34 -11.30
N PHE A 211 -9.35 -9.64 -12.43
CA PHE A 211 -7.95 -9.32 -12.73
C PHE A 211 -7.84 -8.54 -14.05
N THR A 212 -6.66 -8.01 -14.36
CA THR A 212 -6.51 -7.15 -15.53
C THR A 212 -6.19 -7.93 -16.80
N LEU A 213 -6.72 -7.43 -17.91
CA LEU A 213 -6.43 -7.85 -19.27
C LEU A 213 -5.94 -6.63 -20.04
N PRO A 214 -5.00 -6.78 -20.99
CA PRO A 214 -4.65 -5.69 -21.89
C PRO A 214 -5.83 -5.38 -22.82
N ALA A 215 -5.97 -4.12 -23.23
CA ALA A 215 -6.89 -3.73 -24.30
C ALA A 215 -6.56 -4.51 -25.59
N GLU A 216 -7.59 -4.84 -26.39
CA GLU A 216 -7.48 -5.79 -27.50
C GLU A 216 -6.45 -5.38 -28.56
N GLU A 217 -6.31 -4.08 -28.83
CA GLU A 217 -5.43 -3.53 -29.86
C GLU A 217 -4.04 -3.15 -29.34
N LEU A 218 -3.75 -3.40 -28.05
CA LEU A 218 -2.54 -2.92 -27.41
C LEU A 218 -1.34 -3.86 -27.65
N SER A 219 -0.25 -3.34 -28.20
CA SER A 219 0.99 -4.10 -28.31
C SER A 219 1.59 -4.39 -26.92
N TYR A 220 2.37 -5.48 -26.80
CA TYR A 220 2.98 -5.87 -25.53
C TYR A 220 3.92 -4.79 -24.97
N SER A 221 4.63 -4.05 -25.83
CA SER A 221 5.48 -2.94 -25.40
C SER A 221 4.67 -1.78 -24.82
N SER A 222 3.53 -1.44 -25.44
CA SER A 222 2.64 -0.38 -24.96
C SER A 222 1.93 -0.78 -23.66
N ALA A 223 1.53 -2.05 -23.54
CA ALA A 223 1.00 -2.61 -22.30
C ALA A 223 2.03 -2.51 -21.16
N PHE A 224 3.27 -2.96 -21.43
CA PHE A 224 4.36 -2.86 -20.47
C PHE A 224 4.58 -1.42 -20.02
N TYR A 225 4.71 -0.48 -20.97
CA TYR A 225 4.95 0.93 -20.64
C TYR A 225 3.79 1.55 -19.84
N SER A 226 2.54 1.22 -20.17
CA SER A 226 1.37 1.73 -19.46
C SER A 226 1.40 1.35 -17.97
N GLU A 227 1.72 0.09 -17.68
CA GLU A 227 1.79 -0.44 -16.32
C GLU A 227 3.00 0.10 -15.55
N PHE A 228 4.14 0.23 -16.24
CA PHE A 228 5.37 0.84 -15.73
C PHE A 228 5.10 2.28 -15.30
N LEU A 229 4.50 3.07 -16.19
CA LEU A 229 4.22 4.49 -15.96
C LEU A 229 3.23 4.68 -14.80
N ALA A 230 2.13 3.93 -14.78
CA ALA A 230 1.15 4.01 -13.71
C ALA A 230 1.77 3.67 -12.34
N THR A 231 2.62 2.64 -12.28
CA THR A 231 3.28 2.23 -11.03
C THR A 231 4.39 3.21 -10.62
N ALA A 232 5.10 3.81 -11.58
CA ALA A 232 6.08 4.85 -11.31
C ALA A 232 5.43 6.08 -10.67
N ILE A 233 4.31 6.55 -11.22
CA ILE A 233 3.55 7.66 -10.62
C ILE A 233 3.02 7.29 -9.24
N LEU A 234 2.51 6.06 -9.05
CA LEU A 234 2.08 5.60 -7.73
C LEU A 234 3.21 5.72 -6.70
N LEU A 235 4.38 5.16 -6.98
CA LEU A 235 5.48 5.12 -6.01
C LEU A 235 6.15 6.47 -5.81
N PHE A 236 6.23 7.29 -6.85
CA PHE A 236 6.71 8.67 -6.73
C PHE A 236 5.86 9.46 -5.73
N VAL A 237 4.52 9.37 -5.84
CA VAL A 237 3.62 10.08 -4.93
C VAL A 237 3.56 9.42 -3.55
N VAL A 238 3.59 8.09 -3.45
CA VAL A 238 3.65 7.39 -2.15
C VAL A 238 4.86 7.83 -1.34
N PHE A 239 6.03 7.99 -1.97
CA PHE A 239 7.22 8.49 -1.29
C PHE A 239 7.06 9.95 -0.87
N ALA A 240 6.47 10.79 -1.71
CA ALA A 240 6.14 12.17 -1.34
C ALA A 240 5.20 12.27 -0.14
N LEU A 241 4.17 11.41 -0.07
CA LEU A 241 3.21 11.37 1.02
C LEU A 241 3.78 10.83 2.33
N ALA A 242 4.83 10.00 2.25
CA ALA A 242 5.54 9.45 3.40
C ALA A 242 6.61 10.41 3.96
N ASP A 243 7.14 11.30 3.11
CA ASP A 243 8.23 12.21 3.43
C ASP A 243 7.81 13.33 4.40
N THR A 244 8.39 13.31 5.60
CA THR A 244 8.14 14.32 6.64
C THR A 244 8.80 15.67 6.37
N ALA A 245 9.78 15.74 5.48
CA ALA A 245 10.41 17.00 5.07
C ALA A 245 9.64 17.70 3.94
N ASN A 246 8.56 17.08 3.43
CA ASN A 246 7.65 17.62 2.44
C ASN A 246 6.24 17.85 3.05
N LEU A 247 5.21 18.02 2.22
CA LEU A 247 3.82 18.18 2.64
C LEU A 247 3.16 16.84 3.00
N LYS A 248 3.64 16.20 4.08
CA LYS A 248 3.03 14.99 4.61
C LYS A 248 1.60 15.26 5.10
N PRO A 249 0.60 14.45 4.68
CA PRO A 249 -0.74 14.52 5.24
C PRO A 249 -0.77 14.40 6.77
N PRO A 250 -1.64 15.15 7.46
CA PRO A 250 -1.88 14.99 8.89
C PRO A 250 -2.11 13.53 9.30
N LYS A 251 -1.76 13.20 10.56
CA LYS A 251 -1.91 11.84 11.06
C LYS A 251 -3.37 11.37 10.92
N GLY A 252 -3.57 10.23 10.30
CA GLY A 252 -4.89 9.64 10.06
C GLY A 252 -5.58 10.05 8.76
N THR A 253 -5.06 11.05 8.02
CA THR A 253 -5.64 11.49 6.74
C THR A 253 -4.91 10.95 5.50
N GLN A 254 -3.81 10.21 5.70
CA GLN A 254 -3.08 9.49 4.63
C GLN A 254 -4.00 8.66 3.70
N PRO A 255 -5.02 7.94 4.20
CA PRO A 255 -5.97 7.23 3.34
C PRO A 255 -6.72 8.11 2.32
N PHE A 256 -7.03 9.35 2.67
CA PHE A 256 -7.65 10.29 1.72
C PHE A 256 -6.67 10.74 0.64
N ALA A 257 -5.40 10.94 0.99
CA ALA A 257 -4.37 11.23 0.00
C ALA A 257 -4.20 10.04 -0.97
N MET A 258 -4.17 8.82 -0.43
CA MET A 258 -4.12 7.60 -1.25
C MET A 258 -5.36 7.43 -2.13
N PHE A 259 -6.56 7.75 -1.63
CA PHE A 259 -7.77 7.79 -2.45
C PHE A 259 -7.60 8.70 -3.68
N ILE A 260 -7.09 9.92 -3.49
CA ILE A 260 -6.90 10.88 -4.58
C ILE A 260 -5.89 10.34 -5.60
N VAL A 261 -4.76 9.79 -5.14
CA VAL A 261 -3.73 9.22 -6.01
C VAL A 261 -4.31 8.09 -6.87
N LEU A 262 -5.00 7.14 -6.25
CA LEU A 262 -5.53 5.98 -6.97
C LEU A 262 -6.69 6.34 -7.89
N LEU A 263 -7.54 7.30 -7.50
CA LEU A 263 -8.57 7.82 -8.37
C LEU A 263 -7.96 8.49 -9.60
N GLY A 264 -6.93 9.33 -9.42
CA GLY A 264 -6.22 10.00 -10.50
C GLY A 264 -5.57 9.01 -11.48
N ILE A 265 -4.86 8.00 -10.96
CA ILE A 265 -4.24 6.95 -11.78
C ILE A 265 -5.31 6.16 -12.53
N GLY A 266 -6.35 5.67 -11.84
CA GLY A 266 -7.39 4.85 -12.48
C GLY A 266 -8.20 5.60 -13.53
N ALA A 267 -8.48 6.89 -13.29
CA ALA A 267 -9.21 7.74 -14.22
C ALA A 267 -8.38 8.18 -15.44
N SER A 268 -7.05 8.25 -15.31
CA SER A 268 -6.18 8.83 -16.36
C SER A 268 -5.33 7.79 -17.10
N LEU A 269 -4.92 6.72 -16.44
CA LEU A 269 -3.98 5.71 -16.95
C LEU A 269 -4.59 4.31 -17.00
N GLY A 270 -5.89 4.19 -16.75
CA GLY A 270 -6.49 2.89 -16.50
C GLY A 270 -7.05 2.13 -17.71
N TYR A 271 -7.27 2.80 -18.84
CA TYR A 271 -7.90 2.16 -20.01
C TYR A 271 -7.05 1.02 -20.61
N ASN A 272 -5.75 1.27 -20.80
CA ASN A 272 -4.87 0.38 -21.56
C ASN A 272 -4.68 -1.01 -20.92
N THR A 273 -4.46 -1.06 -19.61
CA THR A 273 -4.11 -2.30 -18.88
C THR A 273 -4.91 -2.51 -17.60
N GLY A 274 -5.89 -1.65 -17.31
CA GLY A 274 -6.66 -1.73 -16.06
C GLY A 274 -5.88 -1.32 -14.81
N TYR A 275 -4.72 -0.66 -14.96
CA TYR A 275 -3.83 -0.17 -13.89
C TYR A 275 -3.67 -1.21 -12.76
N ALA A 276 -3.14 -2.39 -13.09
CA ALA A 276 -2.94 -3.43 -12.08
C ALA A 276 -2.10 -2.90 -10.91
N ILE A 277 -0.97 -2.25 -11.22
CA ILE A 277 0.04 -1.57 -10.40
C ILE A 277 0.52 -2.35 -9.16
N ASN A 278 0.10 -3.61 -9.07
CA ASN A 278 0.10 -4.46 -7.90
C ASN A 278 -0.08 -5.93 -8.33
N GLY A 279 1.03 -6.67 -8.33
CA GLY A 279 1.04 -8.08 -8.72
C GLY A 279 0.14 -8.97 -7.85
N ALA A 280 -0.05 -8.66 -6.56
CA ALA A 280 -0.95 -9.43 -5.69
C ALA A 280 -2.42 -9.19 -6.03
N ARG A 281 -2.79 -7.95 -6.36
CA ARG A 281 -4.14 -7.56 -6.81
C ARG A 281 -4.55 -8.21 -8.13
N ASP A 282 -3.58 -8.62 -8.93
CA ASP A 282 -3.83 -9.31 -10.19
C ASP A 282 -3.70 -10.85 -10.07
N THR A 283 -2.69 -11.34 -9.34
CA THR A 283 -2.44 -12.77 -9.16
C THR A 283 -3.47 -13.44 -8.25
N GLY A 284 -3.88 -12.79 -7.15
CA GLY A 284 -4.85 -13.37 -6.23
C GLY A 284 -6.18 -13.72 -6.89
N PRO A 285 -6.80 -12.81 -7.65
CA PRO A 285 -8.01 -13.15 -8.39
C PRO A 285 -7.80 -14.22 -9.47
N ARG A 286 -6.62 -14.31 -10.11
CA ARG A 286 -6.31 -15.42 -11.03
C ARG A 286 -6.35 -16.78 -10.33
N ILE A 287 -5.77 -16.87 -9.12
CA ILE A 287 -5.86 -18.09 -8.30
C ILE A 287 -7.33 -18.42 -8.00
N ALA A 288 -8.11 -17.43 -7.56
CA ALA A 288 -9.52 -17.62 -7.26
C ALA A 288 -10.31 -18.11 -8.49
N LEU A 289 -10.10 -17.48 -9.66
CA LEU A 289 -10.79 -17.81 -10.89
C LEU A 289 -10.36 -19.19 -11.42
N TRP A 290 -9.08 -19.53 -11.29
CA TRP A 290 -8.59 -20.88 -11.61
C TRP A 290 -9.33 -21.95 -10.79
N MET A 291 -9.51 -21.73 -9.48
CA MET A 291 -10.20 -22.66 -8.58
C MET A 291 -11.68 -22.86 -8.93
N VAL A 292 -12.35 -21.85 -9.49
CA VAL A 292 -13.79 -21.91 -9.83
C VAL A 292 -14.05 -22.22 -11.30
N GLY A 293 -13.03 -22.66 -12.05
CA GLY A 293 -13.21 -23.29 -13.35
C GLY A 293 -12.88 -22.43 -14.58
N TYR A 294 -12.20 -21.28 -14.44
CA TYR A 294 -11.74 -20.49 -15.60
C TYR A 294 -10.60 -21.14 -16.41
N GLY A 295 -10.08 -22.27 -15.95
CA GLY A 295 -9.04 -23.03 -16.65
C GLY A 295 -7.65 -22.39 -16.60
N SER A 296 -6.70 -22.97 -17.34
CA SER A 296 -5.30 -22.52 -17.36
C SER A 296 -5.09 -21.19 -18.05
N ASP A 297 -6.07 -20.71 -18.83
CA ASP A 297 -5.97 -19.49 -19.61
C ASP A 297 -5.76 -18.25 -18.75
N VAL A 298 -6.14 -18.30 -17.46
CA VAL A 298 -5.84 -17.23 -16.50
C VAL A 298 -4.34 -16.99 -16.32
N TRP A 299 -3.50 -17.96 -16.70
CA TRP A 299 -2.04 -17.92 -16.59
C TRP A 299 -1.32 -17.77 -17.93
N THR A 300 -1.88 -18.32 -19.01
CA THR A 300 -1.17 -18.48 -20.29
C THR A 300 -1.51 -17.39 -21.30
N HIS A 301 -2.62 -16.67 -21.13
CA HIS A 301 -3.04 -15.64 -22.08
C HIS A 301 -1.98 -14.54 -22.27
N ASP A 302 -1.92 -14.01 -23.50
CA ASP A 302 -1.01 -12.93 -23.93
C ASP A 302 0.46 -13.15 -23.49
N GLY A 303 0.92 -14.41 -23.60
CA GLY A 303 2.29 -14.78 -23.29
C GLY A 303 2.64 -14.58 -21.82
N TRP A 304 1.85 -15.16 -20.90
CA TRP A 304 2.04 -15.05 -19.45
C TRP A 304 1.92 -13.62 -18.93
N TYR A 305 0.90 -12.89 -19.41
CA TYR A 305 0.62 -11.48 -19.06
C TYR A 305 0.75 -11.16 -17.57
N TRP A 306 0.22 -12.04 -16.72
CA TRP A 306 0.25 -11.88 -15.26
C TRP A 306 1.66 -11.61 -14.73
N LEU A 307 2.69 -12.24 -15.32
CA LEU A 307 4.07 -12.14 -14.85
C LEU A 307 4.79 -10.92 -15.41
N TRP A 308 4.77 -10.71 -16.72
CA TRP A 308 5.59 -9.64 -17.30
C TRP A 308 4.96 -8.26 -17.10
N ASN A 309 3.64 -8.15 -16.94
CA ASN A 309 2.97 -6.86 -16.78
C ASN A 309 2.68 -6.50 -15.30
N PRO A 310 1.65 -7.02 -14.61
CA PRO A 310 1.36 -6.70 -13.21
C PRO A 310 2.49 -6.95 -12.21
N TRP A 311 3.46 -7.79 -12.55
CA TRP A 311 4.63 -8.07 -11.71
C TRP A 311 5.87 -7.32 -12.19
N VAL A 312 6.49 -7.76 -13.30
CA VAL A 312 7.78 -7.21 -13.72
C VAL A 312 7.67 -5.72 -14.05
N SER A 313 6.71 -5.33 -14.90
CA SER A 313 6.52 -3.92 -15.25
C SER A 313 6.20 -3.04 -14.05
N SER A 314 5.29 -3.48 -13.17
CA SER A 314 4.93 -2.74 -11.97
C SER A 314 6.11 -2.59 -10.99
N VAL A 315 6.87 -3.65 -10.73
CA VAL A 315 8.05 -3.56 -9.83
C VAL A 315 9.11 -2.63 -10.41
N MET A 316 9.38 -2.73 -11.72
CA MET A 316 10.33 -1.83 -12.40
C MET A 316 9.86 -0.38 -12.38
N GLY A 317 8.58 -0.14 -12.67
CA GLY A 317 7.96 1.18 -12.61
C GLY A 317 8.02 1.76 -11.19
N GLY A 318 7.65 0.98 -10.18
CA GLY A 318 7.71 1.38 -8.79
C GLY A 318 9.11 1.77 -8.32
N ALA A 319 10.12 0.97 -8.70
CA ALA A 319 11.52 1.29 -8.41
C ALA A 319 11.99 2.56 -9.13
N ALA A 320 11.57 2.78 -10.39
CA ALA A 320 11.88 3.99 -11.13
C ALA A 320 11.24 5.25 -10.51
N GLY A 321 9.95 5.18 -10.15
CA GLY A 321 9.24 6.28 -9.49
C GLY A 321 9.83 6.65 -8.14
N ALA A 322 10.14 5.64 -7.33
CA ALA A 322 10.86 5.81 -6.06
C ALA A 322 12.23 6.46 -6.26
N ALA A 323 13.02 5.98 -7.23
CA ALA A 323 14.32 6.54 -7.57
C ALA A 323 14.23 7.99 -8.04
N MET A 324 13.22 8.34 -8.83
CA MET A 324 13.00 9.71 -9.28
C MET A 324 12.66 10.64 -8.10
N TYR A 325 11.81 10.22 -7.17
CA TYR A 325 11.55 11.03 -5.98
C TYR A 325 12.83 11.25 -5.17
N ASP A 326 13.60 10.17 -4.96
CA ASP A 326 14.82 10.23 -4.17
C ASP A 326 15.93 11.08 -4.79
N ALA A 327 16.12 10.97 -6.11
CA ALA A 327 17.19 11.66 -6.82
C ALA A 327 16.95 13.17 -6.94
N PHE A 328 15.68 13.61 -6.97
CA PHE A 328 15.34 15.00 -7.30
C PHE A 328 14.69 15.78 -6.16
N LEU A 329 13.96 15.14 -5.25
CA LEU A 329 13.15 15.83 -4.24
C LEU A 329 13.50 15.44 -2.81
N TYR A 330 13.79 14.16 -2.56
CA TYR A 330 14.13 13.69 -1.22
C TYR A 330 15.54 14.10 -0.82
N THR A 331 15.73 14.50 0.44
CA THR A 331 17.05 14.87 0.99
C THR A 331 17.51 13.98 2.14
N GLY A 332 16.71 12.98 2.53
CA GLY A 332 17.06 12.06 3.61
C GLY A 332 18.22 11.13 3.25
N GLN A 333 19.16 10.96 4.18
CA GLN A 333 20.42 10.22 4.00
C GLN A 333 20.26 8.69 4.06
N ASP A 334 19.07 8.19 4.41
CA ASP A 334 18.67 6.79 4.33
C ASP A 334 18.45 6.32 2.89
N SER A 335 18.27 7.25 1.95
CA SER A 335 18.18 6.97 0.52
C SER A 335 19.52 6.50 -0.07
N PRO A 336 19.53 5.53 -1.01
CA PRO A 336 20.70 5.19 -1.80
C PRO A 336 21.35 6.37 -2.56
N PHE A 337 20.59 7.42 -2.88
CA PHE A 337 21.09 8.58 -3.64
C PHE A 337 21.78 9.63 -2.77
N ASN A 338 21.34 9.78 -1.51
CA ASN A 338 21.78 10.86 -0.62
C ASN A 338 22.72 10.38 0.49
N ARG A 339 22.97 9.07 0.57
CA ARG A 339 23.80 8.49 1.60
C ARG A 339 25.25 8.99 1.52
N PRO A 340 25.86 9.42 2.65
CA PRO A 340 27.28 9.77 2.70
C PRO A 340 28.19 8.62 2.27
N LYS A 341 29.25 8.93 1.50
CA LYS A 341 30.24 7.94 1.06
C LYS A 341 30.91 7.28 2.28
N GLY A 342 31.04 5.95 2.25
CA GLY A 342 31.72 5.18 3.29
C GLY A 342 30.83 4.63 4.41
N VAL A 343 29.53 4.96 4.43
CA VAL A 343 28.59 4.41 5.43
C VAL A 343 27.84 3.21 4.84
N VAL A 344 28.01 2.02 5.41
CA VAL A 344 27.25 0.83 5.03
C VAL A 344 25.81 0.96 5.56
N ARG A 345 24.82 0.37 4.87
CA ARG A 345 23.39 0.57 5.19
C ARG A 345 23.02 0.36 6.65
N GLY A 346 23.51 -0.71 7.27
CA GLY A 346 23.27 -0.99 8.69
C GLY A 346 24.08 -0.11 9.66
N ALA A 347 25.16 0.52 9.21
CA ALA A 347 25.96 1.41 10.05
C ALA A 347 25.31 2.79 10.22
N TYR A 348 24.60 3.29 9.19
CA TYR A 348 23.85 4.54 9.32
C TYR A 348 22.68 4.43 10.32
N GLU A 349 21.94 3.32 10.26
CA GLU A 349 20.84 3.03 11.19
C GLU A 349 21.35 2.96 12.65
N ALA A 350 22.55 2.41 12.88
CA ALA A 350 23.19 2.37 14.19
C ALA A 350 23.77 3.73 14.64
N LEU A 351 24.32 4.53 13.71
CA LEU A 351 24.86 5.87 14.02
C LEU A 351 23.76 6.86 14.41
N VAL A 352 22.61 6.84 13.72
CA VAL A 352 21.45 7.65 14.08
C VAL A 352 20.85 7.20 15.42
N GLN A 353 20.90 5.91 15.76
CA GLN A 353 20.44 5.44 17.08
C GLN A 353 21.36 5.86 18.23
N ASN A 354 22.67 5.98 17.99
CA ASN A 354 23.65 6.31 19.04
C ASN A 354 23.88 7.82 19.24
N GLY A 355 23.62 8.66 18.23
CA GLY A 355 23.80 10.12 18.33
C GLY A 355 22.78 10.83 19.22
N ASP A 356 21.71 10.14 19.61
CA ASP A 356 20.63 10.67 20.46
C ASP A 356 20.78 10.26 21.95
N GLU A 357 21.82 9.50 22.31
CA GLU A 357 22.15 9.18 23.73
C GLU A 357 23.18 10.15 24.35
N GLU A 358 23.79 11.05 23.57
CA GLU A 358 24.72 12.08 24.06
C GLU A 358 24.15 13.51 23.87
N VAL A 359 23.01 13.83 24.51
CA VAL A 359 22.65 15.21 24.91
C VAL A 359 21.88 15.19 26.23
#